data_AF-A0A7K4HHT5-F1
#
_entry.id   AF-A0A7K4HHT5-F1
#
_cell.length_a   1.000
_cell.length_b   1.000
_cell.length_c   1.000
_cell.angle_alpha   90.00
_cell.angle_beta   90.00
_cell.angle_gamma   90.00
#
_symmetry.space_group_name_H-M   'P 1'
#
loop_
_entity.id
_entity.type
_entity.pdbx_description
1 polymer ?
#
loop_
_entity_poly.entity_id
_entity_poly.type
_entity_poly.pdbx_seq_one_letter_code
_entity_poly.pdbx_strand_id
1 'polypeptide(L)'
;MSHALSKGRYPRQPDGTAVLTTCREDFRKFKERDGTMLSEYLSTLITVLETKGINPDIYKIQKENLEEIKTLLAKGQEKTAFTHFTRTFPYCAPHRSIF
;
A
#
# COMPACT_ATOMS: atom_id res chain seq x y z
N MET A 1 4.00 -20.37 43.21
CA MET A 1 4.93 -19.43 42.55
C MET A 1 5.85 -20.22 41.65
N SER A 2 5.94 -19.84 40.37
CA SER A 2 7.10 -19.97 39.48
C SER A 2 6.67 -19.59 38.07
N HIS A 3 7.00 -18.36 37.67
CA HIS A 3 6.81 -17.87 36.30
C HIS A 3 7.82 -18.54 35.37
N ALA A 4 7.33 -19.28 34.37
CA ALA A 4 8.14 -19.69 33.23
C ALA A 4 7.85 -18.75 32.04
N LEU A 5 8.83 -17.91 31.73
CA LEU A 5 8.87 -17.08 30.51
C LEU A 5 8.79 -17.99 29.28
N SER A 6 7.65 -17.97 28.57
CA SER A 6 7.50 -18.72 27.32
C SER A 6 8.35 -18.09 26.22
N LYS A 7 9.50 -18.70 25.95
CA LYS A 7 10.38 -18.40 24.81
C LYS A 7 9.64 -18.68 23.49
N GLY A 8 9.50 -17.63 22.66
CA GLY A 8 9.50 -17.71 21.20
C GLY A 8 8.34 -18.43 20.53
N ARG A 9 7.15 -17.81 20.49
CA ARG A 9 6.27 -18.01 19.32
C ARG A 9 6.76 -17.05 18.23
N TYR A 10 7.49 -17.56 17.26
CA TYR A 10 7.64 -16.89 15.97
C TYR A 10 6.24 -16.47 15.50
N PRO A 11 6.04 -15.25 14.96
CA PRO A 11 4.74 -14.87 14.42
C PRO A 11 4.34 -15.94 13.41
N ARG A 12 3.15 -16.53 13.60
CA ARG A 12 2.59 -17.51 12.66
C ARG A 12 2.79 -16.96 11.24
N GLN A 13 3.36 -17.77 10.34
CA GLN A 13 3.30 -17.45 8.91
C GLN A 13 1.85 -17.06 8.61
N PRO A 14 1.60 -15.87 8.07
CA PRO A 14 0.23 -15.45 7.86
C PRO A 14 -0.39 -16.41 6.86
N ASP A 15 -1.47 -17.09 7.28
CA ASP A 15 -2.25 -17.94 6.39
C ASP A 15 -2.57 -17.12 5.13
N GLY A 16 -2.30 -17.66 3.94
CA GLY A 16 -2.46 -16.92 2.68
C GLY A 16 -3.88 -16.33 2.49
N THR A 17 -4.88 -16.92 3.15
CA THR A 17 -6.25 -16.42 3.28
C THR A 17 -6.37 -15.15 4.13
N ALA A 18 -5.64 -15.03 5.23
CA ALA A 18 -5.63 -13.83 6.08
C ALA A 18 -4.98 -12.62 5.38
N VAL A 19 -3.94 -12.86 4.58
CA VAL A 19 -3.30 -11.82 3.74
C VAL A 19 -4.27 -11.33 2.66
N LEU A 20 -4.97 -12.24 1.99
CA LEU A 20 -5.96 -11.90 0.95
C LEU A 20 -7.13 -11.08 1.50
N THR A 21 -7.63 -11.42 2.70
CA THR A 21 -8.69 -10.64 3.37
C THR A 21 -8.20 -9.26 3.74
N THR A 22 -7.00 -9.17 4.33
CA THR A 22 -6.33 -7.89 4.66
C THR A 22 -6.19 -7.01 3.43
N CYS A 23 -5.67 -7.56 2.32
CA CYS A 23 -5.52 -6.84 1.07
C CYS A 23 -6.85 -6.29 0.53
N ARG A 24 -7.95 -7.04 0.68
CA ARG A 24 -9.28 -6.59 0.25
C ARG A 24 -9.79 -5.43 1.09
N GLU A 25 -9.56 -5.46 2.40
CA GLU A 25 -9.93 -4.35 3.29
C GLU A 25 -9.14 -3.09 2.97
N ASP A 26 -7.83 -3.22 2.76
CA ASP A 26 -6.97 -2.09 2.46
C ASP A 26 -7.21 -1.55 1.05
N PHE A 27 -7.57 -2.40 0.08
CA PHE A 27 -8.07 -1.96 -1.21
C PHE A 27 -9.40 -1.20 -1.10
N ARG A 28 -10.32 -1.62 -0.22
CA ARG A 28 -11.57 -0.89 0.02
C ARG A 28 -11.29 0.51 0.58
N LYS A 29 -10.44 0.63 1.60
CA LYS A 29 -10.05 1.94 2.16
C LYS A 29 -9.32 2.82 1.14
N PHE A 30 -8.49 2.21 0.30
CA PHE A 30 -7.85 2.88 -0.82
C PHE A 30 -8.86 3.51 -1.78
N LYS A 31 -9.93 2.79 -2.15
CA LYS A 31 -11.01 3.33 -2.99
C LYS A 31 -11.75 4.50 -2.33
N GLU A 32 -12.02 4.40 -1.03
CA GLU A 32 -12.85 5.36 -0.30
C GLU A 32 -12.11 6.65 0.05
N ARG A 33 -10.80 6.58 0.33
CA ARG A 33 -10.07 7.70 0.94
C ARG A 33 -8.59 7.77 0.58
N ASP A 34 -7.89 6.65 0.70
CA ASP A 34 -6.43 6.69 0.77
C ASP A 34 -5.76 6.92 -0.59
N GLY A 35 -6.42 6.54 -1.69
CA GLY A 35 -5.86 6.74 -3.04
C GLY A 35 -5.72 8.20 -3.45
N THR A 36 -6.60 9.08 -2.98
CA THR A 36 -6.51 10.52 -3.24
C THR A 36 -5.42 11.14 -2.38
N MET A 37 -5.46 10.88 -1.06
CA MET A 37 -4.49 11.42 -0.10
C MET A 37 -3.05 11.02 -0.45
N LEU A 38 -2.83 9.77 -0.87
CA LEU A 38 -1.49 9.29 -1.24
C LEU A 38 -0.97 9.95 -2.53
N SER A 39 -1.84 10.20 -3.52
CA SER A 39 -1.45 10.89 -4.76
C SER A 39 -1.10 12.37 -4.51
N GLU A 40 -1.84 13.04 -3.63
CA GLU A 40 -1.50 14.41 -3.18
C GLU A 40 -0.16 14.44 -2.45
N TYR A 41 0.05 13.53 -1.49
CA TYR A 41 1.32 13.40 -0.77
C TYR A 41 2.51 13.18 -1.71
N LEU A 42 2.39 12.22 -2.65
CA LEU A 42 3.45 11.96 -3.63
C LEU A 42 3.72 13.17 -4.51
N SER A 43 2.68 13.93 -4.90
CA SER A 43 2.85 15.16 -5.68
C SER A 43 3.67 16.20 -4.91
N THR A 44 3.36 16.42 -3.63
CA THR A 44 4.13 17.33 -2.78
C THR A 44 5.57 16.84 -2.60
N LEU A 45 5.76 15.54 -2.34
CA LEU A 45 7.08 14.96 -2.13
C LEU A 45 7.98 15.09 -3.37
N ILE A 46 7.44 14.79 -4.57
CA ILE A 46 8.16 14.96 -5.84
C ILE A 46 8.64 16.40 -5.99
N THR A 47 7.77 17.39 -5.80
CA THR A 47 8.15 18.81 -5.88
C THR A 47 9.24 19.18 -4.87
N VAL A 48 9.16 18.68 -3.64
CA VAL A 48 10.18 18.93 -2.60
C VAL A 48 11.53 18.31 -2.97
N LEU A 49 11.54 17.12 -3.57
CA LEU A 49 12.78 16.47 -3.99
C LEU A 49 13.41 17.18 -5.19
N GLU A 50 12.61 17.57 -6.19
CA GLU A 50 13.07 18.32 -7.36
C GLU A 50 13.67 19.67 -6.97
N THR A 51 13.03 20.40 -6.06
CA THR A 51 13.56 21.68 -5.53
C THR A 51 14.86 21.52 -4.75
N LYS A 52 15.11 20.34 -4.17
CA LYS A 52 16.36 19.99 -3.48
C LYS A 52 17.42 19.39 -4.41
N GLY A 53 17.13 19.24 -5.71
CA GLY A 53 18.03 18.58 -6.67
C GLY A 53 18.18 17.08 -6.42
N ILE A 54 17.25 16.45 -5.70
CA ILE A 54 17.23 15.02 -5.42
C ILE A 54 16.37 14.33 -6.48
N ASN A 55 16.84 13.21 -7.04
CA ASN A 55 16.09 12.46 -8.04
C ASN A 55 14.78 11.86 -7.44
N PRO A 56 13.59 12.24 -7.94
CA PRO A 56 12.30 11.74 -7.45
C PRO A 56 11.74 10.53 -8.24
N ASP A 57 12.48 9.91 -9.16
CA ASP A 57 11.96 8.94 -10.14
C ASP A 57 11.15 7.79 -9.50
N ILE A 58 11.62 7.26 -8.37
CA ILE A 58 10.90 6.19 -7.65
C ILE A 58 9.50 6.66 -7.23
N TYR A 59 9.36 7.90 -6.78
CA TYR A 59 8.08 8.47 -6.37
C TYR A 59 7.19 8.82 -7.56
N LYS A 60 7.78 9.18 -8.71
CA LYS A 60 7.06 9.36 -9.98
C LYS A 60 6.44 8.04 -10.44
N ILE A 61 7.22 6.95 -10.47
CA ILE A 61 6.73 5.60 -10.78
C ILE A 61 5.62 5.18 -9.82
N GLN A 62 5.79 5.44 -8.52
CA GLN A 62 4.77 5.12 -7.53
C GLN A 62 3.47 5.90 -7.79
N LYS A 63 3.56 7.18 -8.16
CA LYS A 63 2.40 8.00 -8.50
C LYS A 63 1.70 7.50 -9.78
N GLU A 64 2.46 7.13 -10.82
CA GLU A 64 1.91 6.55 -12.05
C GLU A 64 1.13 5.27 -11.77
N ASN A 65 1.67 4.36 -10.95
CA ASN A 65 0.98 3.14 -10.53
C ASN A 65 -0.35 3.43 -9.81
N LEU A 66 -0.41 4.50 -9.01
CA LEU A 66 -1.66 4.91 -8.35
C LEU A 66 -2.71 5.42 -9.33
N GLU A 67 -2.30 6.23 -10.30
CA GLU A 67 -3.20 6.78 -11.31
C GLU A 67 -3.72 5.67 -12.25
N GLU A 68 -2.92 4.64 -12.52
CA GLU A 68 -3.37 3.45 -13.24
C GLU A 68 -4.45 2.69 -12.45
N ILE A 69 -4.25 2.46 -11.15
CA ILE A 69 -5.25 1.80 -10.29
C ILE A 69 -6.56 2.61 -10.27
N LYS A 70 -6.48 3.94 -10.12
CA LYS A 70 -7.66 4.83 -10.17
C LYS A 70 -8.37 4.77 -11.52
N THR A 71 -7.62 4.75 -12.61
CA THR A 71 -8.18 4.64 -13.96
C THR A 71 -8.92 3.32 -14.14
N LEU A 72 -8.38 2.21 -13.65
CA LEU A 72 -9.04 0.90 -13.68
C LEU A 72 -10.33 0.90 -12.85
N LEU A 73 -10.32 1.54 -11.68
CA LEU A 73 -11.52 1.71 -10.84
C LEU A 73 -12.61 2.53 -11.55
N ALA A 74 -12.25 3.66 -12.18
CA ALA A 74 -13.18 4.50 -12.93
C ALA A 74 -13.83 3.75 -14.11
N LYS A 75 -13.11 2.78 -14.69
CA LYS A 75 -13.62 1.89 -15.76
C LYS A 75 -14.44 0.71 -15.24
N GLY A 76 -14.66 0.59 -13.93
CA GLY A 76 -15.36 -0.54 -13.31
C GLY A 76 -14.57 -1.85 -13.31
N GLN A 77 -13.28 -1.81 -13.62
CA GLN A 77 -12.41 -3.01 -13.71
C GLN A 77 -11.82 -3.37 -12.34
N GLU A 78 -12.66 -3.56 -11.33
CA GLU A 78 -12.23 -3.72 -9.94
C GLU A 78 -11.27 -4.89 -9.70
N LYS A 79 -11.45 -6.02 -10.39
CA LYS A 79 -10.57 -7.19 -10.26
C LYS A 79 -9.15 -6.90 -10.77
N THR A 80 -9.06 -6.18 -11.89
CA THR A 80 -7.78 -5.75 -12.47
C THR A 80 -7.14 -4.69 -11.60
N ALA A 81 -7.93 -3.71 -11.13
CA ALA A 81 -7.47 -2.69 -10.18
C ALA A 81 -6.94 -3.31 -8.87
N PHE A 82 -7.60 -4.33 -8.33
CA PHE A 82 -7.13 -5.06 -7.15
C PHE A 82 -5.80 -5.78 -7.43
N THR A 83 -5.64 -6.37 -8.61
CA THR A 83 -4.38 -7.02 -9.01
C THR A 83 -3.24 -6.03 -9.16
N HIS A 84 -3.49 -4.86 -9.76
CA HIS A 84 -2.51 -3.78 -9.81
C HIS A 84 -2.19 -3.25 -8.40
N PHE A 85 -3.20 -3.09 -7.55
CA PHE A 85 -3.02 -2.65 -6.16
C PHE A 85 -2.11 -3.59 -5.36
N THR A 86 -2.32 -4.91 -5.42
CA THR A 86 -1.48 -5.87 -4.67
C THR A 86 -0.07 -5.99 -5.23
N ARG A 87 0.14 -5.66 -6.50
CA ARG A 87 1.48 -5.52 -7.10
C ARG A 87 2.20 -4.25 -6.64
N THR A 88 1.48 -3.13 -6.55
CA THR A 88 2.01 -1.86 -6.07
C THR A 88 2.29 -1.88 -4.56
N PHE A 89 1.49 -2.64 -3.79
CA PHE A 89 1.59 -2.77 -2.34
C PHE A 89 1.74 -4.24 -1.92
N PRO A 90 2.91 -4.86 -2.08
CA PRO A 90 3.16 -6.20 -1.54
C PRO A 90 2.91 -6.16 -0.02
N TYR A 91 2.16 -7.13 0.51
CA TYR A 91 1.66 -7.21 1.91
C TYR A 91 0.49 -6.30 2.29
N CYS A 92 0.05 -5.45 1.36
CA CYS A 92 -1.18 -4.66 1.36
C CYS A 92 -1.49 -3.84 2.62
N ALA A 93 -0.91 -2.65 2.71
CA ALA A 93 -1.63 -1.39 2.85
C ALA A 93 -0.63 -0.27 2.51
N PRO A 94 -1.07 0.87 1.96
CA PRO A 94 -0.22 2.07 1.86
C PRO A 94 0.21 2.62 3.25
N HIS A 95 -0.47 2.20 4.33
CA HIS A 95 -0.29 2.71 5.70
C HIS A 95 0.31 1.71 6.69
N ARG A 96 0.50 0.44 6.29
CA ARG A 96 1.03 -0.62 7.17
C ARG A 96 2.56 -0.70 7.14
N SER A 97 3.22 0.21 6.43
CA SER A 97 4.62 0.56 6.69
C SER A 97 4.68 1.28 8.05
N ILE A 98 4.59 0.49 9.11
CA ILE A 98 4.86 0.88 10.49
C ILE A 98 6.39 0.98 10.61
N PHE A 99 6.88 2.23 10.71
CA PHE A 99 8.17 2.67 11.24
C PHE A 99 9.46 2.25 10.51
#